data_AF-A0A956KIM4-F1
#
_entry.id   AF-A0A956KIM4-F1
#
_cell.length_a   1.000
_cell.length_b   1.000
_cell.length_c   1.000
_cell.angle_alpha   90.00
_cell.angle_beta   90.00
_cell.angle_gamma   90.00
#
_symmetry.space_group_name_H-M   'P 1'
#
loop_
_entity.id
_entity.type
_entity.pdbx_description
1 polymer ?
#
loop_
_entity_poly.entity_id
_entity_poly.type
_entity_poly.pdbx_seq_one_letter_code
_entity_poly.pdbx_strand_id
1 'polypeptide(L)'
;EAGLVDPLGSVYQFAHSGIRTAIYGQIDVGRRRRLHAAIGRHLLRAGGGAAALIDRPRADLFMVVDQLDAGFMETDRGSDDETDIVDLAALNVHAGQRAMNDGAWQGARRYFAQAEALFGREDVGEVSSELRFSARLGLAQSQLLAGELEAAETGFAELLS
;
A
#
# COMPACT_ATOMS: atom_id res chain seq x y z
N GLU A 1 -13.97 -10.48 34.36
CA GLU A 1 -13.80 -9.24 33.59
C GLU A 1 -13.45 -9.62 32.17
N ALA A 2 -14.21 -9.18 31.16
CA ALA A 2 -13.80 -9.34 29.77
C ALA A 2 -12.79 -8.23 29.47
N GLY A 3 -11.55 -8.60 29.13
CA GLY A 3 -10.49 -7.65 28.82
C GLY A 3 -10.78 -6.86 27.54
N LEU A 4 -10.00 -5.82 27.28
CA LEU A 4 -10.08 -5.07 26.00
C LEU A 4 -9.70 -5.96 24.80
N VAL A 5 -8.81 -6.93 25.06
CA VAL A 5 -8.20 -7.82 24.07
C VAL A 5 -8.16 -9.22 24.68
N ASP A 6 -8.62 -10.21 23.91
CA ASP A 6 -8.61 -11.62 24.28
C ASP A 6 -7.53 -12.37 23.49
N PRO A 7 -6.80 -13.30 24.11
CA PRO A 7 -5.89 -14.18 23.40
C PRO A 7 -6.69 -15.21 22.57
N LEU A 8 -6.34 -15.33 21.29
CA LEU A 8 -6.85 -16.34 20.37
C LEU A 8 -5.65 -17.13 19.80
N GLY A 9 -5.23 -18.17 20.52
CA GLY A 9 -4.02 -18.92 20.16
C GLY A 9 -2.77 -18.04 20.29
N SER A 10 -2.04 -17.85 19.19
CA SER A 10 -0.85 -16.98 19.12
C SER A 10 -1.17 -15.53 18.73
N VAL A 11 -2.44 -15.21 18.48
CA VAL A 11 -2.87 -13.85 18.09
C VAL A 11 -3.78 -13.24 19.16
N TYR A 12 -3.96 -11.93 19.08
CA TYR A 12 -4.83 -11.16 19.96
C TYR A 12 -6.00 -10.60 19.16
N GLN A 13 -7.21 -10.71 19.71
CA GLN A 13 -8.41 -10.13 19.10
C GLN A 13 -9.10 -9.16 20.06
N PHE A 14 -9.77 -8.15 19.53
CA PHE A 14 -10.65 -7.33 20.37
C PHE A 14 -11.82 -8.18 20.86
N ALA A 15 -12.13 -8.09 22.15
CA ALA A 15 -13.21 -8.86 22.76
C ALA A 15 -14.58 -8.57 22.13
N HIS A 16 -14.73 -7.39 21.50
CA HIS A 16 -15.94 -7.03 20.75
C HIS A 16 -15.63 -6.13 19.55
N SER A 17 -16.29 -6.38 18.42
CA SER A 17 -16.12 -5.59 17.19
C SER A 17 -16.45 -4.10 17.39
N GLY A 18 -17.37 -3.78 18.31
CA GLY A 18 -17.73 -2.41 18.69
C GLY A 18 -16.62 -1.63 19.41
N ILE A 19 -15.72 -2.31 20.13
CA ILE A 19 -14.58 -1.66 20.81
C ILE A 19 -13.61 -1.11 19.76
N ARG A 20 -13.32 -1.91 18.73
CA ARG A 20 -12.47 -1.47 17.60
C ARG A 20 -13.07 -0.24 16.92
N THR A 21 -14.36 -0.27 16.59
CA THR A 21 -15.03 0.86 15.93
C THR A 21 -15.03 2.12 16.79
N ALA A 22 -15.31 2.01 18.10
CA ALA A 22 -15.30 3.14 19.02
C ALA A 22 -13.91 3.75 19.17
N ILE A 23 -12.86 2.93 19.35
CA ILE A 23 -11.48 3.40 19.47
C ILE A 23 -11.02 4.05 18.16
N TYR A 24 -11.28 3.42 17.01
CA TYR A 24 -10.91 3.98 15.72
C TYR A 24 -11.65 5.28 15.38
N GLY A 25 -12.86 5.48 15.90
CA GLY A 25 -13.61 6.73 15.76
C GLY A 25 -13.11 7.86 16.67
N GLN A 26 -12.37 7.55 17.74
CA GLN A 26 -11.85 8.53 18.71
C GLN A 26 -10.41 8.96 18.44
N ILE A 27 -9.64 8.20 17.65
CA ILE A 27 -8.28 8.56 17.27
C ILE A 27 -8.34 9.61 16.16
N ASP A 28 -7.69 10.75 16.38
CA ASP A 28 -7.58 11.78 15.35
C ASP A 28 -6.89 11.21 14.10
N VAL A 29 -7.33 11.66 12.93
CA VAL A 29 -6.87 11.11 11.64
C VAL A 29 -5.35 11.18 11.51
N GLY A 30 -4.71 12.24 12.02
CA GLY A 30 -3.26 12.38 12.03
C GLY A 30 -2.55 11.34 12.89
N ARG A 31 -3.03 11.08 14.10
CA ARG A 31 -2.49 10.03 14.99
C ARG A 31 -2.71 8.64 14.44
N ARG A 32 -3.88 8.37 13.84
CA ARG A 32 -4.14 7.08 13.19
C ARG A 32 -3.14 6.81 12.07
N ARG A 33 -2.85 7.82 11.24
CA ARG A 33 -1.83 7.74 10.19
C ARG A 33 -0.43 7.49 10.75
N ARG A 34 -0.01 8.28 11.74
CA ARG A 34 1.30 8.06 12.39
C ARG A 34 1.44 6.66 12.96
N LEU A 35 0.36 6.10 13.51
CA LEU A 35 0.33 4.71 13.97
C LEU A 35 0.48 3.72 12.81
N HIS A 36 -0.27 3.89 11.72
CA HIS A 36 -0.13 3.06 10.52
C HIS A 36 1.30 3.08 9.97
N ALA A 37 1.90 4.26 9.82
CA ALA A 37 3.28 4.41 9.38
C ALA A 37 4.29 3.74 10.34
N ALA A 38 4.10 3.91 11.66
CA ALA A 38 4.94 3.26 12.66
C ALA A 38 4.85 1.73 12.63
N ILE A 39 3.62 1.19 12.49
CA ILE A 39 3.36 -0.25 12.39
C ILE A 39 3.97 -0.79 11.10
N GLY A 40 3.70 -0.15 9.96
CA GLY A 40 4.24 -0.56 8.66
C GLY A 40 5.77 -0.60 8.66
N ARG A 41 6.43 0.47 9.13
CA ARG A 41 7.90 0.52 9.24
C ARG A 41 8.45 -0.53 10.18
N HIS A 42 7.78 -0.79 11.31
CA HIS A 42 8.20 -1.83 12.24
C HIS A 42 8.12 -3.22 11.60
N LEU A 43 6.99 -3.54 10.94
CA LEU A 43 6.80 -4.82 10.26
C LEU A 43 7.77 -5.00 9.09
N LEU A 44 8.04 -3.93 8.32
CA LEU A 44 9.01 -3.95 7.24
C LEU A 44 10.42 -4.28 7.76
N ARG A 45 10.85 -3.62 8.84
CA ARG A 45 12.17 -3.87 9.46
C ARG A 45 12.27 -5.27 10.05
N ALA A 46 11.27 -5.71 10.81
CA ALA A 46 11.17 -7.09 11.28
C ALA A 46 11.09 -8.10 10.11
N GLY A 47 10.62 -7.62 8.96
CA GLY A 47 10.50 -8.31 7.70
C GLY A 47 11.82 -8.60 6.98
N GLY A 48 12.90 -7.89 7.34
CA GLY A 48 14.15 -7.88 6.60
C GLY A 48 14.22 -6.80 5.50
N GLY A 49 13.30 -5.84 5.50
CA GLY A 49 13.26 -4.73 4.53
C GLY A 49 12.41 -5.02 3.29
N ALA A 50 12.35 -4.03 2.38
CA ALA A 50 11.51 -4.08 1.19
C ALA A 50 11.86 -5.24 0.25
N ALA A 51 13.15 -5.43 -0.03
CA ALA A 51 13.62 -6.52 -0.89
C ALA A 51 13.18 -7.90 -0.38
N ALA A 52 13.31 -8.16 0.92
CA ALA A 52 12.90 -9.45 1.51
C ALA A 52 11.37 -9.63 1.55
N LEU A 53 10.61 -8.54 1.67
CA LEU A 53 9.15 -8.58 1.75
C LEU A 53 8.51 -9.03 0.44
N ILE A 54 9.14 -8.74 -0.71
CA ILE A 54 8.65 -9.16 -2.04
C ILE A 54 8.60 -10.68 -2.17
N ASP A 55 9.48 -11.42 -1.49
CA ASP A 55 9.52 -12.89 -1.53
C ASP A 55 8.64 -13.54 -0.44
N ARG A 56 8.11 -12.76 0.50
CA ARG A 56 7.23 -13.26 1.55
C ARG A 56 5.86 -13.67 1.02
N PRO A 57 5.10 -14.50 1.78
CA PRO A 57 3.72 -14.82 1.43
C PRO A 57 2.89 -13.57 1.14
N ARG A 58 1.95 -13.68 0.19
CA ARG A 58 1.13 -12.54 -0.27
C ARG A 58 0.43 -11.78 0.87
N ALA A 59 -0.04 -12.50 1.89
CA ALA A 59 -0.74 -11.90 3.03
C ALA A 59 0.18 -10.96 3.82
N ASP A 60 1.45 -11.30 3.97
CA ASP A 60 2.43 -10.47 4.67
C ASP A 60 2.73 -9.21 3.86
N LEU A 61 2.94 -9.34 2.54
CA LEU A 61 3.15 -8.19 1.66
C LEU A 61 1.97 -7.22 1.75
N PHE A 62 0.74 -7.70 1.53
CA PHE A 62 -0.44 -6.84 1.57
C PHE A 62 -0.61 -6.17 2.92
N MET A 63 -0.44 -6.91 4.02
CA MET A 63 -0.53 -6.36 5.36
C MET A 63 0.46 -5.21 5.58
N VAL A 64 1.72 -5.36 5.15
CA VAL A 64 2.73 -4.32 5.35
C VAL A 64 2.49 -3.13 4.43
N VAL A 65 2.21 -3.37 3.15
CA VAL A 65 1.94 -2.30 2.16
C VAL A 65 0.72 -1.50 2.56
N ASP A 66 -0.37 -2.14 2.99
CA ASP A 66 -1.59 -1.45 3.42
C ASP A 66 -1.35 -0.56 4.66
N GLN A 67 -0.47 -0.98 5.58
CA GLN A 67 -0.09 -0.16 6.74
C GLN A 67 0.74 1.04 6.32
N LEU A 68 1.67 0.86 5.38
CA LEU A 68 2.51 1.94 4.87
C LEU A 68 1.67 2.94 4.06
N ASP A 69 0.83 2.48 3.14
CA ASP A 69 -0.10 3.30 2.36
C ASP A 69 -1.04 4.11 3.26
N ALA A 70 -1.63 3.47 4.28
CA ALA A 70 -2.53 4.15 5.21
C ALA A 70 -1.82 5.16 6.12
N GLY A 71 -0.50 4.99 6.31
CA GLY A 71 0.35 5.91 7.04
C GLY A 71 0.87 7.08 6.20
N PHE A 72 0.85 6.93 4.88
CA PHE A 72 1.39 7.89 3.94
C PHE A 72 0.47 9.10 3.72
N MET A 73 1.07 10.28 3.57
CA MET A 73 0.38 11.53 3.25
C MET A 73 1.07 12.20 2.07
N GLU A 74 0.31 12.43 1.01
CA GLU A 74 0.75 13.20 -0.17
C GLU A 74 1.18 14.64 0.20
N THR A 75 0.71 15.16 1.34
CA THR A 75 0.93 16.54 1.80
C THR A 75 1.95 16.68 2.95
N ASP A 76 2.43 15.60 3.56
CA ASP A 76 3.36 15.68 4.71
C ASP A 76 4.81 15.45 4.23
N ARG A 77 5.31 16.42 3.47
CA ARG A 77 6.56 16.39 2.69
C ARG A 77 7.85 16.47 3.53
N GLY A 78 7.78 16.23 4.85
CA GLY A 78 8.83 16.66 5.78
C GLY A 78 9.47 15.58 6.64
N SER A 79 8.94 14.35 6.67
CA SER A 79 9.39 13.35 7.66
C SER A 79 9.79 11.98 7.12
N ASP A 80 9.55 11.69 5.85
CA ASP A 80 9.87 10.40 5.24
C ASP A 80 11.13 10.52 4.39
N ASP A 81 12.03 9.54 4.49
CA ASP A 81 13.24 9.44 3.68
C ASP A 81 12.85 9.17 2.21
N GLU A 82 13.52 9.79 1.25
CA GLU A 82 13.32 9.53 -0.18
C GLU A 82 13.38 8.02 -0.48
N THR A 83 14.31 7.32 0.17
CA THR A 83 14.49 5.87 0.05
C THR A 83 13.23 5.11 0.49
N ASP A 84 12.57 5.55 1.57
CA ASP A 84 11.34 4.94 2.07
C ASP A 84 10.19 5.11 1.07
N ILE A 85 10.16 6.21 0.30
CA ILE A 85 9.13 6.49 -0.70
C ILE A 85 9.31 5.62 -1.94
N VAL A 86 10.54 5.51 -2.45
CA VAL A 86 10.86 4.66 -3.61
C VAL A 86 10.59 3.18 -3.28
N ASP A 87 11.01 2.72 -2.09
CA ASP A 87 10.74 1.37 -1.62
C ASP A 87 9.24 1.10 -1.49
N LEU A 88 8.46 2.03 -0.93
CA LEU A 88 7.01 1.89 -0.83
C LEU A 88 6.35 1.83 -2.21
N ALA A 89 6.81 2.64 -3.16
CA ALA A 89 6.28 2.63 -4.51
C ALA A 89 6.59 1.30 -5.23
N ALA A 90 7.81 0.77 -5.09
CA ALA A 90 8.18 -0.54 -5.60
C ALA A 90 7.34 -1.68 -4.97
N LEU A 91 7.16 -1.64 -3.65
CA LEU A 91 6.30 -2.59 -2.95
C LEU A 91 4.84 -2.54 -3.42
N ASN A 92 4.33 -1.34 -3.71
CA ASN A 92 3.01 -1.15 -4.31
C ASN A 92 2.92 -1.79 -5.71
N VAL A 93 3.93 -1.63 -6.58
CA VAL A 93 3.96 -2.31 -7.88
C VAL A 93 3.91 -3.82 -7.72
N HIS A 94 4.69 -4.40 -6.79
CA HIS A 94 4.67 -5.83 -6.52
C HIS A 94 3.36 -6.33 -5.92
N ALA A 95 2.75 -5.54 -5.03
CA ALA A 95 1.43 -5.84 -4.48
C ALA A 95 0.36 -5.81 -5.58
N GLY A 96 0.41 -4.83 -6.47
CA GLY A 96 -0.45 -4.73 -7.64
C GLY A 96 -0.35 -5.95 -8.56
N GLN A 97 0.88 -6.38 -8.87
CA GLN A 97 1.13 -7.57 -9.70
C GLN A 97 0.58 -8.85 -9.07
N ARG A 98 0.75 -9.03 -7.74
CA ARG A 98 0.17 -10.17 -7.03
C ARG A 98 -1.36 -10.12 -7.02
N ALA A 99 -1.93 -8.95 -6.79
CA ALA A 99 -3.38 -8.76 -6.84
C ALA A 99 -3.96 -9.04 -8.24
N MET A 100 -3.25 -8.69 -9.31
CA MET A 100 -3.63 -9.05 -10.69
C MET A 100 -3.68 -10.57 -10.88
N ASN A 101 -2.64 -11.28 -10.42
CA ASN A 101 -2.58 -12.75 -10.52
C ASN A 101 -3.70 -13.45 -9.75
N ASP A 102 -4.17 -12.83 -8.66
CA ASP A 102 -5.28 -13.34 -7.84
C ASP A 102 -6.67 -12.92 -8.37
N GLY A 103 -6.74 -12.14 -9.46
CA GLY A 103 -7.99 -11.61 -10.00
C GLY A 103 -8.62 -10.49 -9.15
N ALA A 104 -7.87 -9.93 -8.20
CA ALA A 104 -8.31 -8.84 -7.34
C ALA A 104 -8.09 -7.47 -8.01
N TRP A 105 -8.73 -7.24 -9.17
CA TRP A 105 -8.43 -6.11 -10.07
C TRP A 105 -8.60 -4.73 -9.41
N GLN A 106 -9.63 -4.55 -8.59
CA GLN A 106 -9.82 -3.28 -7.85
C GLN A 106 -8.70 -3.05 -6.83
N GLY A 107 -8.21 -4.11 -6.19
CA GLY A 107 -7.07 -4.04 -5.28
C GLY A 107 -5.78 -3.72 -6.03
N ALA A 108 -5.55 -4.38 -7.17
CA ALA A 108 -4.43 -4.10 -8.05
C ALA A 108 -4.40 -2.64 -8.51
N ARG A 109 -5.56 -2.13 -8.95
CA ARG A 109 -5.73 -0.73 -9.35
C ARG A 109 -5.30 0.24 -8.26
N ARG A 110 -5.73 -0.02 -7.02
CA ARG A 110 -5.36 0.81 -5.86
C ARG A 110 -3.84 0.84 -5.66
N TYR A 111 -3.19 -0.32 -5.67
CA TYR A 111 -1.74 -0.39 -5.47
C TYR A 111 -0.96 0.31 -6.60
N PHE A 112 -1.33 0.09 -7.87
CA PHE A 112 -0.66 0.75 -8.99
C PHE A 112 -0.88 2.27 -9.00
N ALA A 113 -2.09 2.74 -8.68
CA ALA A 113 -2.37 4.17 -8.55
C ALA A 113 -1.54 4.81 -7.42
N GLN A 114 -1.38 4.09 -6.29
CA GLN A 114 -0.54 4.56 -5.19
C GLN A 114 0.94 4.65 -5.62
N ALA A 115 1.46 3.66 -6.35
CA ALA A 115 2.82 3.73 -6.90
C ALA A 115 3.01 4.95 -7.81
N GLU A 116 2.10 5.20 -8.75
CA GLU A 116 2.17 6.37 -9.64
C GLU A 116 2.13 7.70 -8.88
N ALA A 117 1.29 7.81 -7.85
CA ALA A 117 1.23 9.00 -6.99
C ALA A 117 2.56 9.22 -6.25
N LEU A 118 3.18 8.16 -5.73
CA LEU A 118 4.49 8.22 -5.07
C LEU A 118 5.58 8.65 -6.05
N PHE A 119 5.57 8.13 -7.27
CA PHE A 119 6.54 8.50 -8.30
C PHE A 119 6.40 9.93 -8.82
N GLY A 120 5.25 10.57 -8.62
CA GLY A 120 4.96 11.95 -9.00
C GLY A 120 5.38 12.99 -7.97
N ARG A 121 5.88 12.57 -6.80
CA ARG A 121 6.35 13.48 -5.75
C ARG A 121 7.63 14.21 -6.16
N GLU A 122 7.70 15.49 -5.80
CA GLU A 122 8.84 16.38 -6.10
C GLU A 122 10.13 15.97 -5.38
N ASP A 123 10.00 15.34 -4.22
CA ASP A 123 11.11 14.88 -3.37
C ASP A 123 11.52 13.42 -3.64
N VAL A 124 10.92 12.79 -4.65
CA VAL A 124 11.37 11.48 -5.15
C VAL A 124 12.29 11.71 -6.33
N GLY A 125 13.53 11.22 -6.23
CA GLY A 125 14.52 11.29 -7.28
C GLY A 125 14.23 10.32 -8.43
N GLU A 126 15.30 9.85 -9.07
CA GLU A 126 15.20 8.97 -10.22
C GLU A 126 14.64 7.60 -9.82
N VAL A 127 13.51 7.25 -10.43
CA VAL A 127 12.90 5.91 -10.35
C VAL A 127 13.14 5.22 -11.68
N SER A 128 13.47 3.93 -11.65
CA SER A 128 13.73 3.19 -12.89
C SER A 128 12.54 3.23 -13.85
N SER A 129 12.85 3.40 -15.13
CA SER A 129 11.85 3.44 -16.21
C SER A 129 11.02 2.17 -16.26
N GLU A 130 11.63 1.02 -15.96
CA GLU A 130 10.97 -0.29 -15.93
C GLU A 130 9.91 -0.35 -14.83
N LEU A 131 10.19 0.22 -13.65
CA LEU A 131 9.25 0.21 -12.53
C LEU A 131 8.07 1.14 -12.80
N ARG A 132 8.32 2.35 -13.33
CA ARG A 132 7.26 3.28 -13.77
C ARG A 132 6.40 2.66 -14.87
N PHE A 133 7.02 2.06 -15.88
CA PHE A 133 6.30 1.37 -16.95
C PHE A 133 5.42 0.24 -16.40
N SER A 134 5.96 -0.58 -15.49
CA SER A 134 5.22 -1.67 -14.85
C SER A 134 4.01 -1.17 -14.07
N ALA A 135 4.13 -0.05 -13.34
CA ALA A 135 3.03 0.55 -12.61
C ALA A 135 1.92 1.06 -13.53
N ARG A 136 2.28 1.83 -14.56
CA ARG A 136 1.32 2.38 -15.55
C ARG A 136 0.61 1.28 -16.34
N LEU A 137 1.37 0.30 -16.82
CA LEU A 137 0.79 -0.83 -17.54
C LEU A 137 -0.18 -1.61 -16.66
N GLY A 138 0.24 -1.91 -15.43
CA GLY A 138 -0.60 -2.57 -14.43
C GLY A 138 -1.86 -1.78 -14.10
N LEU A 139 -1.74 -0.45 -13.97
CA LEU A 139 -2.87 0.45 -13.72
C LEU A 139 -3.89 0.37 -14.86
N ALA A 140 -3.47 0.58 -16.11
CA ALA A 140 -4.34 0.51 -17.28
C ALA A 140 -5.00 -0.87 -17.45
N GLN A 141 -4.24 -1.95 -17.25
CA GLN A 141 -4.76 -3.32 -17.29
C GLN A 141 -5.81 -3.57 -16.19
N SER A 142 -5.53 -3.14 -14.95
CA SER A 142 -6.44 -3.33 -13.83
C SER A 142 -7.73 -2.52 -14.00
N GLN A 143 -7.64 -1.30 -14.58
CA GLN A 143 -8.79 -0.48 -14.95
C GLN A 143 -9.65 -1.15 -16.01
N LEU A 144 -9.04 -1.69 -17.07
CA LEU A 144 -9.74 -2.44 -18.12
C LEU A 144 -10.52 -3.63 -17.52
N LEU A 145 -9.86 -4.43 -16.69
CA LEU A 145 -10.47 -5.61 -16.05
C LEU A 145 -11.53 -5.22 -15.01
N ALA A 146 -11.42 -4.05 -14.40
CA ALA A 146 -12.44 -3.49 -13.50
C ALA A 146 -13.62 -2.83 -14.25
N GLY A 147 -13.55 -2.69 -15.58
CA GLY A 147 -14.58 -2.06 -16.41
C GLY A 147 -14.47 -0.54 -16.54
N GLU A 148 -13.36 0.06 -16.10
CA GLU A 148 -13.05 1.49 -16.20
C GLU A 148 -12.45 1.82 -17.58
N LEU A 149 -13.22 1.61 -18.65
CA LEU A 149 -12.72 1.57 -20.04
C LEU A 149 -12.04 2.87 -20.51
N GLU A 150 -12.64 4.03 -20.24
CA GLU A 150 -12.09 5.34 -20.66
C GLU A 150 -10.74 5.64 -19.99
N ALA A 151 -10.62 5.29 -18.71
CA ALA A 151 -9.37 5.47 -17.96
C ALA A 151 -8.29 4.52 -18.48
N ALA A 152 -8.65 3.27 -18.77
CA ALA A 152 -7.73 2.29 -19.34
C ALA A 152 -7.23 2.71 -20.74
N GLU A 153 -8.12 3.19 -21.61
CA GLU A 153 -7.77 3.67 -22.95
C GLU A 153 -6.79 4.84 -22.87
N THR A 154 -7.05 5.80 -21.99
CA THR A 154 -6.14 6.93 -21.74
C THR A 154 -4.77 6.43 -21.27
N GLY A 155 -4.73 5.54 -20.28
CA GLY A 155 -3.47 4.99 -19.76
C GLY A 155 -2.67 4.18 -20.78
N PHE A 156 -3.33 3.43 -21.66
CA PHE A 156 -2.64 2.73 -22.75
C PHE A 156 -2.11 3.69 -23.81
N ALA A 157 -2.84 4.76 -24.14
CA ALA A 157 -2.36 5.76 -25.09
C ALA A 157 -1.09 6.47 -24.60
N GLU A 158 -1.05 6.83 -23.31
CA GLU A 158 0.13 7.45 -22.69
C GLU A 158 1.37 6.55 -22.67
N LEU A 159 1.19 5.21 -22.66
CA LEU A 159 2.30 4.26 -22.73
C LEU A 159 2.87 4.06 -24.13
N LEU A 160 2.13 4.45 -25.17
CA LEU A 160 2.47 4.23 -26.57
C LEU A 160 2.96 5.50 -27.28
N SER A 161 2.84 6.67 -26.63
CA SER A 161 3.34 7.96 -27.10
C SER A 161 4.83 8.15 -26.80
#